data_AF-A0A9W9M983-F1
#
_entry.id   AF-A0A9W9M983-F1
#
_cell.length_a   1.000
_cell.length_b   1.000
_cell.length_c   1.000
_cell.angle_alpha   90.00
_cell.angle_beta   90.00
_cell.angle_gamma   90.00
#
_symmetry.space_group_name_H-M   'P 1'
#
loop_
_entity.id
_entity.type
_entity.pdbx_description
1 polymer ?
#
loop_
_entity_poly.entity_id
_entity_poly.type
_entity_poly.pdbx_seq_one_letter_code
_entity_poly.pdbx_strand_id
1 'polypeptide(L)'
;MKFTLGTASILFLSLTSAVPAEDFANLEEREEPSNAPIDWDGPNNYASIKCGKNNYDGHDIYLATQHAVNLGLLSPPETRGAKSYPHPFENDDSNGVKLHFLAHCPEHDMHRKEYPLVKNGP
;
A
#
# COMPACT_ATOMS: atom_id res chain seq x y z
N MET A 1 49.16 38.87 -46.08
CA MET A 1 49.64 37.51 -45.70
C MET A 1 48.51 36.78 -45.00
N LYS A 2 48.22 35.56 -45.45
CA LYS A 2 47.11 34.72 -44.97
C LYS A 2 47.55 33.94 -43.73
N PHE A 3 46.75 33.93 -42.67
CA PHE A 3 46.83 32.94 -41.60
C PHE A 3 45.42 32.55 -41.16
N THR A 4 44.94 31.43 -41.68
CA THR A 4 43.76 30.73 -41.18
C THR A 4 44.22 29.68 -40.19
N LEU A 5 43.96 29.89 -38.91
CA LEU A 5 44.09 28.88 -37.86
C LEU A 5 42.99 27.83 -38.06
N GLY A 6 43.39 26.60 -38.38
CA GLY A 6 42.49 25.46 -38.39
C GLY A 6 42.16 25.03 -36.97
N THR A 7 40.89 25.14 -36.58
CA THR A 7 40.37 24.60 -35.33
C THR A 7 40.18 23.09 -35.46
N ALA A 8 41.03 22.33 -34.76
CA ALA A 8 40.88 20.89 -34.62
C ALA A 8 39.59 20.57 -33.84
N SER A 9 38.65 19.88 -34.48
CA SER A 9 37.44 19.39 -33.83
C SER A 9 37.77 18.12 -33.05
N ILE A 10 37.72 18.19 -31.72
CA ILE A 10 37.84 17.03 -30.83
C ILE A 10 36.47 16.34 -30.83
N LEU A 11 36.38 15.17 -31.47
CA LEU A 11 35.22 14.27 -31.35
C LEU A 11 35.30 13.56 -30.00
N PHE A 12 34.55 14.05 -29.02
CA PHE A 12 34.24 13.28 -27.82
C PHE A 12 33.19 12.22 -28.18
N LEU A 13 33.63 10.98 -28.37
CA LEU A 13 32.72 9.83 -28.35
C LEU A 13 32.23 9.65 -26.91
N SER A 14 31.00 10.09 -26.63
CA SER A 14 30.29 9.77 -25.41
C SER A 14 29.99 8.26 -25.39
N LEU A 15 30.75 7.50 -24.59
CA LEU A 15 30.37 6.15 -24.20
C LEU A 15 29.10 6.26 -23.35
N THR A 16 27.95 5.90 -23.93
CA THR A 16 26.76 5.58 -23.15
C THR A 16 27.03 4.25 -22.45
N SER A 17 27.42 4.30 -21.18
CA SER A 17 27.40 3.11 -20.33
C SER A 17 25.94 2.67 -20.16
N ALA A 18 25.49 1.74 -21.00
CA ALA A 18 24.29 0.97 -20.72
C ALA A 18 24.56 0.18 -19.44
N VAL A 19 23.84 0.52 -18.37
CA VAL A 19 23.90 -0.26 -17.13
C VAL A 19 23.44 -1.67 -17.49
N PRO A 20 24.20 -2.71 -17.13
CA PRO A 20 23.86 -4.07 -17.49
C PRO A 20 22.49 -4.46 -16.91
N ALA A 21 21.66 -5.11 -17.74
CA ALA A 21 20.29 -5.51 -17.41
C ALA A 21 20.20 -6.66 -16.39
N GLU A 22 21.33 -7.18 -15.89
CA GLU A 22 21.36 -8.27 -14.90
C GLU A 22 20.85 -7.86 -13.51
N ASP A 23 20.74 -6.56 -13.19
CA ASP A 23 20.15 -6.10 -11.92
C ASP A 23 18.61 -6.20 -11.87
N PHE A 24 17.92 -6.46 -13.00
CA PHE A 24 16.48 -6.70 -13.02
C PHE A 24 16.10 -8.17 -12.76
N ALA A 25 17.08 -9.08 -12.74
CA ALA A 25 16.83 -10.51 -12.56
C ALA A 25 16.54 -10.91 -11.10
N ASN A 26 16.65 -9.98 -10.16
CA ASN A 26 16.39 -10.20 -8.73
C ASN A 26 15.28 -9.28 -8.20
N LEU A 27 14.24 -9.07 -9.03
CA LEU A 27 12.93 -8.67 -8.52
C LEU A 27 12.27 -9.96 -8.03
N GLU A 28 12.38 -10.24 -6.74
CA GLU A 28 11.57 -11.28 -6.09
C GLU A 28 10.10 -10.97 -6.42
N GLU A 29 9.46 -11.84 -7.20
CA GLU A 29 8.06 -11.68 -7.55
C GLU A 29 7.26 -11.73 -6.24
N ARG A 30 6.67 -10.59 -5.91
CA ARG A 30 5.94 -10.42 -4.67
C ARG A 30 4.72 -11.33 -4.68
N GLU A 31 4.51 -12.09 -3.61
CA GLU A 31 3.35 -12.97 -3.55
C GLU A 31 2.07 -12.13 -3.56
N GLU A 32 1.17 -12.44 -4.50
CA GLU A 32 -0.12 -11.77 -4.58
C GLU A 32 -1.04 -12.33 -3.48
N PRO A 33 -1.60 -11.48 -2.61
CA PRO A 33 -2.51 -11.93 -1.57
C PRO A 33 -3.75 -12.58 -2.20
N SER A 34 -4.25 -13.62 -1.54
CA SER A 34 -5.48 -14.29 -1.97
C SER A 34 -6.64 -13.29 -2.10
N ASN A 35 -7.59 -13.58 -3.00
CA ASN A 35 -8.89 -12.89 -3.07
C ASN A 35 -10.01 -13.73 -2.43
N ALA A 36 -9.65 -14.81 -1.73
CA ALA A 36 -10.60 -15.69 -1.08
C ALA A 36 -11.40 -14.92 -0.01
N PRO A 37 -12.71 -15.17 0.12
CA PRO A 37 -13.52 -14.58 1.18
C PRO A 37 -12.96 -14.85 2.56
N ILE A 38 -13.04 -13.84 3.42
CA ILE A 38 -12.70 -13.97 4.85
C ILE A 38 -13.97 -14.23 5.66
N ASP A 39 -13.82 -14.91 6.80
CA ASP A 39 -14.86 -14.90 7.83
C ASP A 39 -14.93 -13.49 8.44
N TRP A 40 -16.12 -12.88 8.43
CA TRP A 40 -16.29 -11.44 8.64
C TRP A 40 -17.54 -11.14 9.47
N ASP A 41 -17.36 -10.44 10.59
CA ASP A 41 -18.43 -9.98 11.49
C ASP A 41 -18.64 -8.45 11.42
N GLY A 42 -18.43 -7.84 10.25
CA GLY A 42 -18.63 -6.41 10.06
C GLY A 42 -19.96 -6.04 9.42
N PRO A 43 -20.11 -4.78 8.95
CA PRO A 43 -21.34 -4.30 8.36
C PRO A 43 -21.76 -5.10 7.13
N ASN A 44 -23.07 -5.26 6.92
CA ASN A 44 -23.57 -5.85 5.68
C ASN A 44 -23.24 -4.97 4.47
N ASN A 45 -23.25 -5.56 3.27
CA ASN A 45 -22.84 -4.90 2.02
C ASN A 45 -23.59 -3.59 1.69
N TYR A 46 -24.78 -3.37 2.24
CA TYR A 46 -25.62 -2.20 1.98
C TYR A 46 -25.58 -1.15 3.09
N ALA A 47 -24.84 -1.39 4.17
CA ALA A 47 -24.63 -0.40 5.22
C ALA A 47 -24.02 0.86 4.60
N SER A 48 -24.43 2.04 5.03
CA SER A 48 -23.86 3.32 4.57
C SER A 48 -23.09 3.96 5.71
N ILE A 49 -21.77 4.06 5.58
CA ILE A 49 -20.86 4.60 6.57
C ILE A 49 -20.31 5.93 6.05
N LYS A 50 -20.47 6.99 6.85
CA LYS A 50 -19.97 8.33 6.50
C LYS A 50 -18.65 8.61 7.21
N CYS A 51 -17.60 8.90 6.45
CA CYS A 51 -16.29 9.31 6.95
C CYS A 51 -15.98 10.71 6.43
N GLY A 52 -16.27 11.73 7.24
CA GLY A 52 -16.11 13.14 6.84
C GLY A 52 -17.03 13.49 5.66
N LYS A 53 -16.42 13.75 4.49
CA LYS A 53 -17.13 14.06 3.23
C LYS A 53 -17.43 12.84 2.38
N ASN A 54 -16.82 11.69 2.69
CA ASN A 54 -16.93 10.47 1.91
C ASN A 54 -18.02 9.58 2.49
N ASN A 55 -18.73 8.88 1.62
CA ASN A 55 -19.65 7.80 1.98
C ASN A 55 -19.11 6.49 1.41
N TYR A 56 -19.01 5.51 2.28
CA TYR A 56 -18.62 4.15 1.97
C TYR A 56 -19.80 3.23 2.24
N ASP A 57 -19.84 2.10 1.54
CA ASP A 57 -20.76 1.03 1.85
C ASP A 57 -20.06 -0.11 2.59
N GLY A 58 -20.82 -1.08 3.09
CA GLY A 58 -20.23 -2.23 3.76
C GLY A 58 -19.38 -3.09 2.82
N HIS A 59 -19.63 -3.03 1.50
CA HIS A 59 -18.79 -3.73 0.53
C HIS A 59 -17.40 -3.10 0.44
N ASP A 60 -17.28 -1.77 0.44
CA ASP A 60 -15.97 -1.09 0.51
C ASP A 60 -15.18 -1.51 1.76
N ILE A 61 -15.84 -1.60 2.91
CA ILE A 61 -15.21 -1.98 4.17
C ILE A 61 -14.77 -3.44 4.12
N TYR A 62 -15.61 -4.31 3.57
CA TYR A 62 -15.28 -5.71 3.38
C TYR A 62 -14.04 -5.90 2.51
N LEU A 63 -13.96 -5.22 1.36
CA LEU A 63 -12.81 -5.32 0.46
C LEU A 63 -11.51 -4.88 1.14
N ALA A 64 -11.52 -3.73 1.81
CA ALA A 64 -10.37 -3.22 2.55
C ALA A 64 -9.90 -4.20 3.64
N THR A 65 -10.85 -4.80 4.36
CA THR A 65 -10.54 -5.75 5.44
C THR A 65 -10.02 -7.07 4.87
N GLN A 66 -10.66 -7.59 3.84
CA GLN A 66 -10.24 -8.80 3.15
C GLN A 66 -8.80 -8.69 2.67
N HIS A 67 -8.45 -7.58 2.01
CA HIS A 67 -7.11 -7.38 1.50
C HIS A 67 -6.07 -7.27 2.63
N ALA A 68 -6.37 -6.51 3.69
CA ALA A 68 -5.49 -6.41 4.85
C ALA A 68 -5.25 -7.76 5.54
N VAL A 69 -6.30 -8.58 5.70
CA VAL A 69 -6.18 -9.93 6.26
C VAL A 69 -5.33 -10.82 5.35
N ASN A 70 -5.60 -10.81 4.05
CA ASN A 70 -4.89 -11.68 3.12
C ASN A 70 -3.40 -11.33 2.99
N LEU A 71 -3.03 -10.04 3.09
CA LEU A 71 -1.63 -9.61 3.25
C LEU A 71 -0.97 -10.14 4.53
N GLY A 72 -1.75 -10.24 5.61
CA GLY A 72 -1.30 -10.77 6.89
C GLY A 72 -1.14 -12.30 6.92
N LEU A 73 -1.80 -13.02 6.00
CA LEU A 73 -1.76 -14.48 5.89
C LEU A 73 -0.62 -14.99 5.00
N LEU A 74 0.07 -14.11 4.27
CA LEU A 74 1.27 -14.45 3.51
C LEU A 74 2.41 -14.89 4.44
N SER A 75 3.38 -15.64 3.90
CA SER A 75 4.53 -16.15 4.66
C SER A 75 5.85 -15.79 3.96
N PRO A 76 6.52 -14.68 4.36
CA PRO A 76 6.19 -13.81 5.50
C PRO A 76 5.01 -12.86 5.24
N PRO A 77 4.38 -12.30 6.30
CA PRO A 77 3.35 -11.28 6.14
C PRO A 77 3.89 -10.05 5.43
N GLU A 78 3.05 -9.43 4.61
CA GLU A 78 3.47 -8.35 3.73
C GLU A 78 2.71 -7.03 3.94
N THR A 79 3.30 -5.92 3.49
CA THR A 79 2.70 -4.59 3.54
C THR A 79 2.77 -3.83 2.21
N ARG A 80 1.75 -3.04 1.87
CA ARG A 80 1.59 -2.29 0.63
C ARG A 80 1.63 -0.77 0.86
N GLY A 81 2.04 -0.05 -0.18
CA GLY A 81 2.08 1.41 -0.20
C GLY A 81 3.22 2.02 0.60
N ALA A 82 3.41 3.33 0.43
CA ALA A 82 4.53 4.08 1.05
C ALA A 82 4.49 4.12 2.59
N LYS A 83 3.32 3.85 3.18
CA LYS A 83 3.12 3.81 4.64
C LYS A 83 3.12 2.38 5.21
N SER A 84 3.38 1.37 4.38
CA SER A 84 3.47 -0.03 4.79
C SER A 84 2.21 -0.56 5.48
N TYR A 85 1.06 -0.44 4.82
CA TYR A 85 -0.21 -0.99 5.31
C TYR A 85 -0.37 -2.49 5.00
N PRO A 86 -1.03 -3.31 5.84
CA PRO A 86 -1.56 -2.95 7.15
C PRO A 86 -0.44 -2.81 8.18
N HIS A 87 -0.56 -1.81 9.04
CA HIS A 87 0.37 -1.56 10.14
C HIS A 87 -0.38 -1.40 11.47
N PRO A 88 0.30 -1.47 12.63
CA PRO A 88 -0.36 -1.41 13.94
C PRO A 88 -1.26 -0.18 14.11
N PHE A 89 -2.42 -0.40 14.73
CA PHE A 89 -3.35 0.65 15.09
C PHE A 89 -3.27 0.93 16.60
N GLU A 90 -2.57 2.01 16.96
CA GLU A 90 -2.25 2.36 18.35
C GLU A 90 -3.19 3.43 18.94
N ASN A 91 -4.23 3.84 18.21
CA ASN A 91 -5.08 4.98 18.57
C ASN A 91 -6.46 4.56 19.06
N ASP A 92 -6.66 4.42 20.37
CA ASP A 92 -8.01 4.25 20.93
C ASP A 92 -8.82 5.56 20.97
N ASP A 93 -8.24 6.66 20.49
CA ASP A 93 -8.84 7.98 20.38
C ASP A 93 -8.60 8.56 18.98
N SER A 94 -9.66 9.06 18.34
CA SER A 94 -9.59 9.80 17.09
C SER A 94 -10.07 11.24 17.31
N ASN A 95 -9.13 12.19 17.35
CA ASN A 95 -9.42 13.64 17.51
C ASN A 95 -10.22 14.00 18.77
N GLY A 96 -9.95 13.36 19.91
CA GLY A 96 -10.65 13.54 21.17
C GLY A 96 -11.93 12.71 21.31
N VAL A 97 -12.21 11.84 20.34
CA VAL A 97 -13.33 10.89 20.37
C VAL A 97 -12.77 9.50 20.63
N LYS A 98 -13.09 8.94 21.79
CA LYS A 98 -12.77 7.56 22.11
C LYS A 98 -13.48 6.62 21.15
N LEU A 99 -12.71 5.71 20.56
CA LEU A 99 -13.24 4.67 19.70
C LEU A 99 -13.76 3.54 20.57
N HIS A 100 -15.00 3.13 20.32
CA HIS A 100 -15.61 2.00 20.99
C HIS A 100 -15.55 0.78 20.07
N PHE A 101 -14.83 -0.23 20.50
CA PHE A 101 -14.72 -1.48 19.78
C PHE A 101 -15.64 -2.55 20.38
N LEU A 102 -16.06 -3.50 19.53
CA LEU A 102 -16.87 -4.63 19.97
C LEU A 102 -16.08 -5.53 20.92
N ALA A 103 -16.76 -6.25 21.80
CA ALA A 103 -16.10 -7.06 22.85
C ALA A 103 -15.11 -8.11 22.30
N HIS A 104 -15.32 -8.60 21.07
CA HIS A 104 -14.41 -9.54 20.41
C HIS A 104 -13.18 -8.87 19.78
N CYS A 105 -13.11 -7.54 19.76
CA CYS A 105 -11.99 -6.72 19.29
C CYS A 105 -11.67 -5.68 20.37
N PRO A 106 -11.02 -6.05 21.48
CA PRO A 106 -10.98 -5.19 22.67
C PRO A 106 -10.22 -3.87 22.45
N GLU A 107 -10.66 -2.82 23.16
CA GLU A 107 -9.87 -1.61 23.41
C GLU A 107 -8.51 -2.05 24.01
N HIS A 108 -7.40 -1.73 23.36
CA HIS A 108 -6.01 -2.17 23.65
C HIS A 108 -5.51 -3.52 23.07
N ASP A 109 -6.18 -4.11 22.08
CA ASP A 109 -5.55 -5.21 21.34
C ASP A 109 -4.33 -4.73 20.53
N MET A 110 -3.15 -5.24 20.89
CA MET A 110 -1.86 -4.96 20.25
C MET A 110 -1.76 -5.49 18.82
N HIS A 111 -2.66 -6.38 18.41
CA HIS A 111 -2.67 -6.97 17.07
C HIS A 111 -3.59 -6.23 16.11
N ARG A 112 -4.30 -5.18 16.58
CA ARG A 112 -5.10 -4.33 15.70
C ARG A 112 -4.19 -3.66 14.69
N LYS A 113 -4.67 -3.64 13.46
CA LYS A 113 -4.01 -2.97 12.35
C LYS A 113 -5.01 -2.06 11.66
N GLU A 114 -4.50 -0.97 11.10
CA GLU A 114 -5.28 -0.14 10.19
C GLU A 114 -4.88 -0.41 8.73
N TYR A 115 -5.85 -0.21 7.85
CA TYR A 115 -5.70 -0.27 6.41
C TYR A 115 -6.56 0.83 5.77
N PRO A 116 -6.13 1.45 4.65
CA PRO A 116 -6.87 2.53 4.03
C PRO A 116 -8.24 2.10 3.53
N LEU A 117 -9.26 2.94 3.78
CA LEU A 117 -10.60 2.75 3.22
C LEU A 117 -10.76 3.57 1.94
N VAL A 118 -10.84 2.88 0.80
CA VAL A 118 -10.99 3.47 -0.54
C VAL A 118 -12.24 2.92 -1.20
N LYS A 119 -12.97 3.78 -1.92
CA LYS A 119 -14.20 3.39 -2.62
C LYS A 119 -13.87 2.36 -3.70
N ASN A 120 -14.54 1.21 -3.69
CA ASN A 120 -14.28 0.06 -4.56
C ASN A 120 -12.80 -0.37 -4.58
N GLY A 121 -12.04 -0.13 -3.51
CA GLY A 121 -10.62 -0.44 -3.44
C GLY A 121 -10.34 -1.79 -2.77
N PRO A 122 -9.18 -2.42 -3.05
CA PRO A 122 -8.56 -3.35 -2.12
C PRO A 122 -7.93 -2.59 -0.94
#